data_AF-A0A317L224-F1
#
_entry.id   AF-A0A317L224-F1
#
_cell.length_a   1.000
_cell.length_b   1.000
_cell.length_c   1.000
_cell.angle_alpha   90.00
_cell.angle_beta   90.00
_cell.angle_gamma   90.00
#
_symmetry.space_group_name_H-M   'P 1'
#
loop_
_entity.id
_entity.type
_entity.pdbx_description
1 polymer ?
#
loop_
_entity_poly.entity_id
_entity_poly.type
_entity_poly.pdbx_seq_one_letter_code
_entity_poly.pdbx_strand_id
1 'polypeptide(L)'
;MAKTLVEIKQGLDGNVGKRLKIRANGGRKKTIERYGTLAETFPSVFIVELDQEENAFERVSYSYADVLTETVELNFMDELEKAAVGER
;
A
#
# COMPACT_ATOMS: atom_id res chain seq x y z
N MET A 1 7.21 13.98 -12.15
CA MET A 1 7.90 14.58 -11.00
C MET A 1 8.23 13.46 -10.03
N ALA A 2 9.43 13.46 -9.44
CA ALA A 2 9.77 12.48 -8.40
C ALA A 2 8.98 12.82 -7.13
N LYS A 3 8.32 11.82 -6.54
CA LYS A 3 7.65 12.00 -5.24
C LYS A 3 8.71 12.06 -4.14
N THR A 4 8.52 12.91 -3.15
CA THR A 4 9.31 12.92 -1.92
C THR A 4 8.73 11.93 -0.90
N LEU A 5 9.54 11.51 0.09
CA LEU A 5 9.05 10.67 1.20
C LEU A 5 7.91 11.36 1.97
N VAL A 6 7.93 12.70 2.05
CA VAL A 6 6.88 13.50 2.70
C VAL A 6 5.57 13.41 1.93
N GLU A 7 5.60 13.56 0.60
CA GLU A 7 4.40 13.43 -0.24
C GLU A 7 3.82 12.02 -0.19
N ILE A 8 4.67 10.99 -0.18
CA ILE A 8 4.22 9.59 -0.03
C ILE A 8 3.53 9.41 1.31
N LYS A 9 4.16 9.88 2.40
CA LYS A 9 3.57 9.80 3.74
C LYS A 9 2.22 10.51 3.80
N GLN A 10 2.13 11.75 3.34
CA GLN A 10 0.87 12.52 3.34
C GLN A 10 -0.23 11.84 2.53
N GLY A 11 0.12 11.25 1.38
CA GLY A 11 -0.81 10.46 0.59
C GLY A 11 -1.33 9.24 1.35
N LEU A 12 -0.48 8.55 2.11
CA LEU A 12 -0.89 7.41 2.93
C LEU A 12 -1.72 7.82 4.16
N ASP A 13 -1.36 8.92 4.84
CA ASP A 13 -2.12 9.46 5.96
C ASP A 13 -3.60 9.72 5.58
N GLY A 14 -3.85 10.21 4.36
CA GLY A 14 -5.21 10.44 3.84
C GLY A 14 -5.98 9.19 3.38
N ASN A 15 -5.34 8.02 3.40
CA ASN A 15 -5.93 6.75 2.96
C ASN A 15 -5.96 5.68 4.08
N VAL A 16 -5.65 6.04 5.33
CA VAL A 16 -5.80 5.15 6.48
C VAL A 16 -7.24 4.64 6.58
N GLY A 17 -7.39 3.35 6.86
CA GLY A 17 -8.66 2.62 6.90
C GLY A 17 -9.14 2.10 5.54
N LYS A 18 -8.45 2.43 4.44
CA LYS A 18 -8.86 1.97 3.10
C LYS A 18 -8.22 0.65 2.70
N ARG A 19 -8.96 -0.11 1.90
CA ARG A 19 -8.50 -1.37 1.32
C ARG A 19 -7.52 -1.12 0.17
N LEU A 20 -6.50 -1.96 0.11
CA LEU A 20 -5.48 -1.90 -0.94
C LEU A 20 -4.93 -3.28 -1.30
N LYS A 21 -4.43 -3.36 -2.54
CA LYS A 21 -3.56 -4.42 -3.01
C LYS A 21 -2.11 -3.98 -2.87
N ILE A 22 -1.28 -4.84 -2.27
CA ILE A 22 0.16 -4.64 -2.12
C ILE A 22 0.89 -5.61 -3.03
N ARG A 23 1.87 -5.09 -3.76
CA ARG A 23 2.80 -5.89 -4.55
C ARG A 23 4.22 -5.60 -4.08
N ALA A 24 4.91 -6.61 -3.53
CA ALA A 24 6.27 -6.44 -3.00
C ALA A 24 7.28 -7.34 -3.72
N ASN A 25 8.44 -6.80 -4.05
CA ASN A 25 9.52 -7.48 -4.75
C ASN A 25 10.47 -8.14 -3.74
N GLY A 26 10.23 -9.40 -3.41
CA GLY A 26 10.96 -10.16 -2.39
C GLY A 26 12.29 -10.78 -2.85
N GLY A 27 12.86 -10.34 -3.98
CA GLY A 27 14.16 -10.81 -4.49
C GLY A 27 14.14 -11.27 -5.95
N ARG A 28 15.11 -12.13 -6.33
CA ARG A 28 15.57 -12.40 -7.73
C ARG A 28 14.53 -12.92 -8.75
N LYS A 29 13.27 -13.12 -8.38
CA LYS A 29 12.15 -13.46 -9.29
C LYS A 29 10.80 -13.60 -8.57
N LYS A 30 10.71 -13.18 -7.30
CA LYS A 30 9.53 -13.43 -6.47
C LYS A 30 8.85 -12.12 -6.14
N THR A 31 7.79 -11.84 -6.89
CA THR A 31 6.80 -10.83 -6.54
C THR A 31 5.75 -11.50 -5.66
N ILE A 32 5.43 -10.91 -4.52
CA ILE A 32 4.28 -11.29 -3.71
C ILE A 32 3.16 -10.28 -3.92
N GLU A 33 1.93 -10.76 -4.01
CA GLU A 33 0.74 -9.94 -4.09
C GLU A 33 -0.17 -10.31 -2.92
N ARG A 34 -0.67 -9.31 -2.20
CA ARG A 34 -1.51 -9.47 -1.02
C ARG A 34 -2.57 -8.38 -0.96
N TYR A 35 -3.67 -8.68 -0.28
CA TYR A 35 -4.72 -7.72 0.02
C TYR A 35 -4.77 -7.45 1.52
N GLY A 36 -5.21 -6.24 1.85
CA GLY A 36 -5.36 -5.81 3.23
C GLY A 36 -5.89 -4.39 3.33
N THR A 37 -5.85 -3.86 4.55
CA THR A 37 -6.29 -2.51 4.89
C THR A 37 -5.10 -1.71 5.43
N LEU A 38 -4.93 -0.46 4.95
CA LEU A 38 -3.92 0.45 5.49
C LEU A 38 -4.36 0.83 6.91
N ALA A 39 -3.71 0.26 7.92
CA ALA A 39 -4.16 0.37 9.30
C ALA A 39 -3.63 1.63 9.99
N GLU A 40 -2.32 1.88 9.89
CA GLU A 40 -1.65 2.94 10.65
C GLU A 40 -0.46 3.52 9.86
N THR A 41 -0.12 4.77 10.13
CA THR A 41 1.07 5.44 9.61
C THR A 41 1.93 5.99 10.76
N PHE A 42 3.25 5.88 10.62
CA PHE A 42 4.26 6.33 11.58
C PHE A 42 5.32 7.17 10.87
N PRO A 43 6.23 7.88 11.57
CA PRO A 43 7.20 8.76 10.91
C PRO A 43 8.06 8.11 9.80
N SER A 44 8.33 6.81 9.89
CA SER A 44 9.22 6.11 8.94
C SER A 44 8.57 4.93 8.21
N VAL A 45 7.43 4.44 8.70
CA VAL A 45 6.79 3.21 8.21
C VAL A 45 5.28 3.33 8.27
N PHE A 46 4.58 2.46 7.55
CA PHE A 46 3.14 2.27 7.65
C PHE A 46 2.81 0.79 7.86
N ILE A 47 1.65 0.52 8.44
CA ILE A 47 1.18 -0.82 8.79
C ILE A 47 -0.01 -1.16 7.91
N VAL A 48 0.02 -2.36 7.33
CA VAL A 48 -1.12 -2.97 6.65
C VAL A 48 -1.56 -4.18 7.47
N GLU A 49 -2.84 -4.23 7.78
CA GLU A 49 -3.51 -5.45 8.25
C GLU A 49 -3.91 -6.30 7.05
N LEU A 50 -3.39 -7.53 6.98
CA LEU A 50 -3.57 -8.43 5.84
C LEU A 50 -4.82 -9.28 6.01
N ASP A 51 -5.45 -9.61 4.88
CA ASP A 51 -6.58 -10.55 4.88
C ASP A 51 -6.08 -11.96 5.27
N GLN A 52 -6.60 -12.50 6.38
CA GLN A 52 -6.13 -13.76 6.97
C GLN A 52 -6.49 -15.01 6.16
N GLU A 53 -7.46 -14.91 5.26
CA GLU A 53 -7.85 -16.02 4.37
C GLU A 53 -6.71 -16.43 3.43
N GLU A 54 -5.81 -15.50 3.10
CA GLU A 54 -4.70 -15.72 2.16
C GLU A 54 -3.30 -15.60 2.79
N ASN A 55 -3.20 -15.23 4.07
CA ASN A 55 -1.91 -14.87 4.69
C ASN A 55 -1.75 -15.46 6.09
N ALA A 56 -0.59 -16.08 6.36
CA ALA A 56 -0.23 -16.63 7.67
C ALA A 56 0.12 -15.56 8.73
N PHE A 57 0.20 -14.28 8.34
CA PHE A 57 0.57 -13.16 9.21
C PHE A 57 -0.53 -12.11 9.16
N GLU A 58 -0.90 -11.57 10.33
CA GLU A 58 -1.98 -10.60 10.48
C GLU A 58 -1.59 -9.18 10.04
N ARG A 59 -0.33 -8.76 10.27
CA ARG A 59 0.12 -7.40 9.97
C ARG A 59 1.51 -7.39 9.33
N VAL A 60 1.73 -6.44 8.43
CA VAL A 60 3.05 -6.17 7.83
C VAL A 60 3.35 -4.68 7.87
N SER A 61 4.63 -4.34 7.97
CA SER A 61 5.11 -2.96 7.92
C SER A 61 6.00 -2.75 6.70
N TYR A 62 5.85 -1.59 6.04
CA TYR A 62 6.74 -1.14 4.96
C TYR A 62 7.16 0.30 5.21
N SER A 63 8.31 0.70 4.66
CA SER A 63 8.81 2.07 4.74
C SER A 63 8.32 2.91 3.56
N TYR A 64 8.33 4.23 3.72
CA TYR A 64 8.07 5.15 2.59
C TYR A 64 9.14 5.06 1.49
N ALA A 65 10.36 4.65 1.86
CA ALA A 65 11.44 4.41 0.92
C ALA A 65 11.15 3.19 0.03
N ASP A 66 10.48 2.17 0.55
CA ASP A 66 10.08 1.00 -0.24
C ASP A 66 9.12 1.37 -1.37
N VAL A 67 8.19 2.29 -1.10
CA VAL A 67 7.28 2.85 -2.11
C VAL A 67 8.05 3.75 -3.09
N LEU A 68 8.94 4.60 -2.57
CA LEU A 68 9.75 5.50 -3.40
C LEU A 68 10.66 4.74 -4.38
N THR A 69 11.17 3.59 -3.95
CA THR A 69 12.11 2.74 -4.72
C THR A 69 11.42 1.61 -5.48
N GLU A 70 10.08 1.61 -5.51
CA GLU A 70 9.27 0.62 -6.26
C GLU A 70 9.53 -0.83 -5.80
N THR A 71 10.09 -1.03 -4.60
CA THR A 71 10.17 -2.35 -3.99
C THR A 71 8.80 -2.79 -3.45
N VAL A 72 7.92 -1.82 -3.18
CA VAL A 72 6.54 -2.01 -2.77
C VAL A 72 5.63 -1.08 -3.58
N GLU A 73 4.65 -1.66 -4.26
CA GLU A 73 3.59 -0.93 -4.97
C GLU A 73 2.27 -1.08 -4.20
N LEU A 74 1.54 0.03 -4.06
CA LEU A 74 0.26 0.10 -3.34
C LEU A 74 -0.83 0.54 -4.32
N ASN A 75 -1.95 -0.19 -4.35
CA ASN A 75 -3.09 0.13 -5.19
C ASN A 75 -4.36 0.18 -4.32
N PHE A 76 -4.87 1.37 -4.05
CA PHE A 76 -6.09 1.55 -3.26
C PHE A 76 -7.33 1.22 -4.09
N MET A 77 -8.21 0.39 -3.53
CA MET A 77 -9.40 -0.10 -4.24
C MET A 77 -10.48 0.99 -4.37
N ASP A 78 -10.54 1.94 -3.43
CA ASP A 78 -11.45 3.10 -3.44
C ASP A 78 -11.22 4.04 -4.65
N GLU A 79 -9.98 4.13 -5.14
CA GLU A 79 -9.64 4.98 -6.29
C GLU A 79 -10.09 4.33 -7.62
N LEU A 80 -10.11 2.99 -7.67
CA LEU A 80 -10.61 2.23 -8.83
C LEU A 80 -12.12 2.39 -9.01
N GLU A 81 -12.89 2.47 -7.93
CA GLU A 81 -14.34 2.70 -8.02
C GLU A 81 -14.68 4.13 -8.46
N LYS A 82 -13.92 5.14 -8.00
CA LYS A 82 -14.14 6.54 -8.44
C LYS A 82 -13.79 6.77 -9.91
N ALA A 83 -12.78 6.09 -10.44
CA ALA A 83 -12.44 6.17 -11.86
C ALA A 83 -13.51 5.52 -12.77
N ALA A 84 -14.22 4.50 -12.28
CA ALA A 84 -15.27 3.82 -13.03
C ALA A 84 -16.63 4.55 -13.02
N VAL A 85 -16.87 5.45 -12.06
CA VAL A 85 -18.13 6.19 -11.91
C VAL A 85 -18.08 7.60 -12.54
N GLY A 86 -16.91 8.06 -12.97
CA GLY A 86 -16.67 9.42 -13.51
C GLY A 86 -17.03 9.66 -14.99
N GLU A 87 -17.71 8.74 -15.67
CA GLU A 87 -18.22 8.96 -17.03
C GLU A 87 -19.74 8.84 -17.06
N ARG A 88 -20.43 9.82 -16.43
CA ARG A 88 -21.84 10.15 -16.66
C ARG A 88 -22.10 11.63 -16.47
#